data_AF-K0UQJ2-F1
#
_entry.id   AF-K0UQJ2-F1
#
_cell.length_a   1.000
_cell.length_b   1.000
_cell.length_c   1.000
_cell.angle_alpha   90.00
_cell.angle_beta   90.00
_cell.angle_gamma   90.00
#
_symmetry.space_group_name_H-M   'P 1'
#
loop_
_entity.id
_entity.type
_entity.pdbx_description
1 polymer ?
#
loop_
_entity_poly.entity_id
_entity_poly.type
_entity_poly.pdbx_seq_one_letter_code
_entity_poly.pdbx_strand_id
1 'polypeptide(L)'
;MEYGECAVVLQTHEETSRSAPFRFEKSAEGCLSPADDLLNIGQKLTLTADHTTTCVVGEDRLTACIDGDGKHGFVLQPSGSWVF
;
A
#
# COMPACT_ATOMS: atom_id res chain seq x y z
N MET A 1 -14.55 18.09 15.79
CA MET A 1 -13.92 16.75 15.66
C MET A 1 -13.19 16.78 14.34
N GLU A 2 -11.89 17.07 14.39
CA GLU A 2 -11.03 17.11 13.21
C GLU A 2 -10.71 15.66 12.87
N TYR A 3 -11.35 15.10 11.85
CA TYR A 3 -10.93 13.82 11.30
C TYR A 3 -9.54 14.05 10.72
N GLY A 4 -8.49 13.59 11.41
CA GLY A 4 -7.11 13.76 10.96
C GLY A 4 -6.93 13.22 9.55
N GLU A 5 -6.11 13.90 8.75
CA GLU A 5 -5.75 13.44 7.40
C GLU A 5 -4.95 12.13 7.52
N CYS A 6 -5.44 11.05 6.92
CA CYS A 6 -4.75 9.76 6.89
C CYS A 6 -3.87 9.62 5.65
N ALA A 7 -2.73 8.94 5.77
CA ALA A 7 -1.93 8.58 4.59
C ALA A 7 -2.54 7.36 3.89
N VAL A 8 -2.56 7.39 2.57
CA VAL A 8 -3.03 6.30 1.70
C VAL A 8 -2.00 6.02 0.60
N VAL A 9 -2.01 4.79 0.09
CA VAL A 9 -1.27 4.42 -1.12
C VAL A 9 -2.24 4.39 -2.28
N LEU A 10 -1.98 5.18 -3.31
CA LEU A 10 -2.70 5.10 -4.58
C LEU A 10 -1.91 4.23 -5.55
N GLN A 11 -2.63 3.36 -6.25
CA GLN A 11 -2.12 2.60 -7.38
C GLN A 11 -2.76 3.13 -8.66
N THR A 12 -1.95 3.53 -9.64
CA THR A 12 -2.40 3.94 -10.97
C THR A 12 -2.00 2.91 -12.02
N HIS A 13 -2.87 2.76 -13.01
CA HIS A 13 -2.72 1.80 -14.11
C HIS A 13 -2.68 2.50 -15.47
N GLU A 14 -2.54 3.83 -15.48
CA GLU A 14 -2.42 4.58 -16.71
C GLU A 14 -1.06 4.32 -17.38
N GLU A 15 -1.07 4.16 -18.72
CA GLU A 15 0.14 3.87 -19.50
C GLU A 15 1.26 4.90 -19.26
N THR A 16 0.88 6.15 -19.07
CA THR A 16 1.80 7.28 -18.80
C THR A 16 2.42 7.22 -17.41
N SER A 17 1.78 6.53 -16.47
CA SER A 17 2.19 6.44 -15.06
C SER A 17 2.73 5.07 -14.67
N ARG A 18 2.81 4.12 -15.61
CA ARG A 18 3.35 2.77 -15.38
C ARG A 18 4.78 2.74 -14.84
N SER A 19 5.56 3.80 -15.03
CA SER A 19 6.92 3.91 -14.47
C SER A 19 6.96 4.26 -12.97
N ALA A 20 5.83 4.72 -12.41
CA ALA A 20 5.67 5.04 -11.00
C ALA A 20 4.21 4.79 -10.58
N PRO A 21 3.78 3.51 -10.54
CA PRO A 21 2.38 3.16 -10.34
C PRO A 21 1.92 3.38 -8.89
N PHE A 22 2.82 3.49 -7.92
CA PHE A 22 2.49 3.69 -6.51
C PHE A 22 2.85 5.10 -6.02
N ARG A 23 1.94 5.73 -5.25
CA ARG A 23 2.15 7.06 -4.65
C ARG A 23 1.56 7.14 -3.25
N PHE A 24 2.23 7.87 -2.37
CA PHE A 24 1.66 8.23 -1.07
C PHE A 24 0.90 9.55 -1.18
N GLU A 25 -0.35 9.54 -0.72
CA GLU A 25 -1.21 10.71 -0.70
C GLU A 25 -1.96 10.82 0.63
N LYS A 26 -2.65 11.94 0.82
CA LYS A 26 -3.54 12.14 1.97
C LYS A 26 -4.98 11.82 1.56
N SER A 27 -5.67 11.06 2.39
CA SER A 27 -7.10 10.79 2.25
C SER A 27 -7.91 12.06 2.49
N ALA A 28 -8.77 12.40 1.53
CA ALA A 28 -9.78 13.45 1.69
C ALA A 28 -10.97 13.01 2.58
N GLU A 29 -11.20 11.70 2.70
CA GLU A 29 -12.33 11.12 3.43
C GLU A 29 -11.98 10.77 4.90
N GLY A 30 -10.77 11.14 5.34
CA GLY A 30 -10.25 10.82 6.67
C GLY A 30 -9.80 9.36 6.81
N CYS A 31 -9.61 8.93 8.05
CA CYS A 31 -9.14 7.59 8.38
C CYS A 31 -10.32 6.61 8.46
N LEU A 32 -10.40 5.68 7.51
CA LEU A 32 -11.29 4.53 7.63
C LEU A 32 -10.72 3.54 8.65
N SER A 33 -11.60 2.96 9.47
CA SER A 33 -11.22 1.85 10.34
C SER A 33 -11.12 0.58 9.49
N PRO A 34 -10.02 -0.18 9.57
CA PRO A 34 -9.94 -1.45 8.85
C PRO A 34 -11.06 -2.37 9.35
N ALA A 35 -11.90 -2.83 8.42
CA ALA A 35 -12.99 -3.77 8.69
C ALA A 35 -12.55 -5.23 8.46
N ASP A 36 -11.43 -5.43 7.77
CA ASP A 36 -10.88 -6.73 7.41
C ASP A 36 -10.01 -7.33 8.51
N ASP A 37 -9.85 -8.65 8.46
CA ASP A 37 -8.95 -9.38 9.35
C ASP A 37 -7.49 -8.94 9.16
N LEU A 38 -6.79 -8.77 10.28
CA LEU A 38 -5.38 -8.40 10.28
C LEU A 38 -4.50 -9.59 9.91
N LEU A 39 -3.50 -9.32 9.07
CA LEU A 39 -2.45 -10.28 8.75
C LEU A 39 -1.37 -10.30 9.84
N ASN A 40 -0.91 -11.50 10.20
CA ASN A 40 0.23 -11.73 11.08
C ASN A 40 1.54 -11.61 10.30
N ILE A 41 2.65 -11.48 11.04
CA ILE A 41 4.01 -11.50 10.51
C ILE A 41 4.23 -12.77 9.67
N GLY A 42 4.82 -12.60 8.49
CA GLY A 42 5.07 -13.66 7.51
C GLY A 42 3.86 -14.02 6.65
N GLN A 43 2.68 -13.48 6.92
CA GLN A 43 1.51 -13.66 6.07
C GLN A 43 1.51 -12.66 4.92
N LYS A 44 0.92 -13.08 3.80
CA LYS A 44 0.80 -12.27 2.59
C LYS A 44 -0.63 -12.28 2.07
N LEU A 45 -0.99 -11.22 1.37
CA LEU A 45 -2.23 -11.08 0.62
C LEU A 45 -1.89 -10.73 -0.82
N THR A 46 -2.57 -11.38 -1.78
CA THR A 46 -2.46 -11.05 -3.19
C THR A 46 -3.81 -10.52 -3.67
N LEU A 47 -3.82 -9.25 -4.07
CA LEU A 47 -4.97 -8.59 -4.68
C LEU A 47 -4.90 -8.87 -6.18
N THR A 48 -5.95 -9.47 -6.75
CA THR A 48 -5.99 -9.87 -8.16
C THR A 48 -7.09 -9.18 -8.97
N ALA A 49 -7.94 -8.37 -8.33
CA ALA A 49 -9.10 -7.76 -8.98
C ALA A 49 -8.69 -6.68 -9.99
N ASP A 50 -7.70 -5.84 -9.66
CA ASP A 50 -7.27 -4.70 -10.46
C ASP A 50 -5.73 -4.63 -10.47
N HIS A 51 -5.14 -5.44 -11.35
CA HIS A 51 -3.70 -5.73 -11.39
C HIS A 51 -3.21 -6.49 -10.16
N THR A 52 -2.27 -7.41 -10.39
CA THR A 52 -1.74 -8.20 -9.30
C THR A 52 -0.86 -7.31 -8.43
N THR A 53 -1.21 -7.20 -7.15
CA THR A 53 -0.35 -6.62 -6.13
C THR A 53 -0.26 -7.62 -4.99
N THR A 54 0.95 -7.99 -4.60
CA THR A 54 1.19 -8.87 -3.44
C THR A 54 1.81 -8.08 -2.32
N CYS A 55 1.19 -8.12 -1.15
CA CYS A 55 1.65 -7.49 0.07
C CYS A 55 2.04 -8.55 1.11
N VAL A 56 3.08 -8.31 1.89
CA VAL A 56 3.54 -9.16 2.98
C VAL A 56 3.78 -8.33 4.24
N VAL A 57 3.41 -8.89 5.40
CA VAL A 57 3.71 -8.29 6.70
C VAL A 57 5.03 -8.84 7.22
N GLY A 58 5.97 -7.94 7.46
CA GLY A 58 7.25 -8.22 8.11
C GLY A 58 7.21 -7.93 9.62
N GLU A 59 8.35 -8.12 10.26
CA GLU A 59 8.55 -7.71 11.65
C GLU A 59 8.53 -6.18 11.79
N ASP A 60 8.52 -5.68 13.02
CA ASP A 60 8.67 -4.24 13.32
C ASP A 60 7.66 -3.30 12.64
N ARG A 61 6.45 -3.81 12.35
CA ARG A 61 5.37 -3.07 11.63
C ARG A 61 5.77 -2.68 10.20
N LEU A 62 6.60 -3.50 9.57
CA LEU A 62 6.89 -3.40 8.14
C LEU A 62 5.80 -4.08 7.32
N THR A 63 5.37 -3.41 6.26
CA THR A 63 4.57 -4.03 5.19
C THR A 63 5.20 -3.69 3.86
N ALA A 64 5.50 -4.69 3.04
CA ALA A 64 6.02 -4.49 1.70
C ALA A 64 5.01 -5.00 0.67
N CYS A 65 4.80 -4.22 -0.39
CA CYS A 65 3.92 -4.58 -1.50
C CYS A 65 4.65 -4.44 -2.82
N ILE A 66 4.37 -5.34 -3.75
CA ILE A 66 4.97 -5.38 -5.08
C ILE A 66 3.90 -5.65 -6.14
N ASP A 67 4.04 -5.02 -7.30
CA ASP A 67 3.20 -5.29 -8.45
C ASP A 67 3.49 -6.68 -9.07
N GLY A 68 2.63 -7.09 -10.00
CA GLY A 68 2.64 -8.42 -10.59
C GLY A 68 3.85 -8.70 -11.49
N ASP A 69 4.49 -7.66 -12.02
CA ASP A 69 5.69 -7.81 -12.84
C ASP A 69 6.99 -7.70 -12.02
N GLY A 70 6.88 -7.36 -10.73
CA GLY A 70 7.97 -7.35 -9.78
C GLY A 70 8.90 -6.14 -9.91
N LYS A 71 8.48 -5.08 -10.60
CA LYS A 71 9.34 -3.92 -10.88
C LYS A 71 9.07 -2.75 -9.97
N HIS A 72 7.83 -2.59 -9.52
CA HIS A 72 7.43 -1.47 -8.70
C HIS A 72 6.80 -1.94 -7.40
N GLY A 73 6.95 -1.12 -6.37
CA GLY A 73 6.41 -1.45 -5.07
C GLY A 73 6.55 -0.33 -4.07
N PHE A 74 6.20 -0.65 -2.84
CA PHE A 74 6.31 0.26 -1.73
C PHE A 74 6.53 -0.49 -0.43
N VAL A 75 7.10 0.22 0.53
CA VAL A 75 7.26 -0.26 1.90
C VAL A 75 6.63 0.76 2.85
N LEU A 76 5.77 0.25 3.72
CA LEU A 76 5.18 0.99 4.84
C LEU A 76 5.96 0.64 6.10
N GLN A 77 6.34 1.68 6.84
CA GLN A 77 6.92 1.58 8.16
C GLN A 77 6.57 2.83 8.99
N PRO A 78 6.67 2.78 10.33
CA PRO A 78 6.33 3.92 11.19
C PRO A 78 7.03 5.24 10.81
N SER A 79 8.24 5.17 10.26
CA SER A 79 8.97 6.33 9.77
C SER A 79 9.76 5.99 8.51
N GLY A 80 9.63 6.81 7.47
CA GLY A 80 10.43 6.66 6.25
C GLY A 80 9.89 5.61 5.29
N SER A 81 8.56 5.49 5.14
CA SER A 81 7.96 4.73 4.04
C SER A 81 8.45 5.24 2.67
N TRP A 82 8.58 4.34 1.69
CA TRP A 82 9.07 4.70 0.35
C TRP A 82 8.40 3.88 -0.74
N VAL A 83 8.53 4.36 -1.98
CA VAL A 83 8.14 3.68 -3.22
C VAL A 83 9.39 3.41 -4.07
N PHE A 84 9.34 2.38 -4.92
CA PHE A 84 10.39 2.05 -5.88
C PHE A 84 9.78 1.59 -7.21
#